data_AF-A0A182G4G6-F1
#
_entry.id   AF-A0A182G4G6-F1
#
_cell.length_a   1.000
_cell.length_b   1.000
_cell.length_c   1.000
_cell.angle_alpha   90.00
_cell.angle_beta   90.00
_cell.angle_gamma   90.00
#
_symmetry.space_group_name_H-M   'P 1'
#
loop_
_entity.id
_entity.type
_entity.pdbx_description
1 polymer ?
#
loop_
_entity_poly.entity_id
_entity_poly.type
_entity_poly.pdbx_seq_one_letter_code
_entity_poly.pdbx_strand_id
1 'polypeptide(L)'
;MKPAKKMLESIHQSKMSFKKHLIISIVIRIFLVYYGEVQDSLSEIQYTDVDYRVVTDGASHILNLNSPFKRHTYRYTPLLAYLVLPNLLLHHSFGKFVFSLFDIFIGVLIKWILLC
;
A
#
# COMPACT_ATOMS: atom_id res chain seq x y z
N MET A 1 -24.78 -14.53 -41.60
CA MET A 1 -24.90 -13.37 -40.68
C MET A 1 -24.87 -13.78 -39.19
N LYS A 2 -23.94 -14.65 -38.77
CA LYS A 2 -23.77 -15.13 -37.37
C LYS A 2 -22.35 -14.96 -36.76
N PRO A 3 -21.23 -14.82 -37.51
CA PRO A 3 -19.90 -14.80 -36.89
C PRO A 3 -19.55 -13.44 -36.27
N ALA A 4 -19.94 -12.33 -36.91
CA ALA A 4 -19.64 -10.97 -36.43
C ALA A 4 -20.31 -10.65 -35.08
N LYS A 5 -21.54 -11.13 -34.86
CA LYS A 5 -22.25 -10.94 -33.58
C LYS A 5 -21.55 -11.70 -32.44
N LYS A 6 -21.11 -12.93 -32.68
CA LYS A 6 -20.34 -13.74 -31.71
C LYS A 6 -18.96 -13.15 -31.41
N MET A 7 -18.33 -12.50 -32.39
CA MET A 7 -17.06 -11.78 -32.22
C MET A 7 -17.23 -10.50 -31.41
N LEU A 8 -18.29 -9.72 -31.64
CA LEU A 8 -18.62 -8.52 -30.87
C LEU A 8 -19.00 -8.84 -29.41
N GLU A 9 -19.72 -9.94 -29.18
CA GLU A 9 -20.02 -10.40 -27.81
C GLU A 9 -18.75 -10.90 -27.09
N SER A 10 -17.79 -11.49 -27.81
CA SER A 10 -16.49 -11.88 -27.24
C SER A 10 -15.62 -10.69 -26.85
N ILE A 11 -15.76 -9.54 -27.53
CA ILE A 11 -15.04 -8.31 -27.22
C ILE A 11 -15.64 -7.63 -25.96
N HIS A 12 -16.94 -7.77 -25.73
CA HIS A 12 -17.63 -7.09 -24.62
C HIS A 12 -17.58 -7.86 -23.28
N GLN A 13 -17.30 -9.16 -23.28
CA GLN A 13 -17.48 -10.03 -22.11
C GLN A 13 -16.17 -10.59 -21.51
N SER A 14 -15.04 -9.90 -21.60
CA SER A 14 -13.84 -10.33 -20.86
C SER A 14 -13.84 -9.81 -19.42
N LYS A 15 -14.86 -10.18 -18.63
CA LYS A 15 -14.84 -9.92 -17.18
C LYS A 15 -13.64 -10.67 -16.57
N MET A 16 -12.58 -9.92 -16.27
CA MET A 16 -11.41 -10.47 -15.60
C MET A 16 -11.81 -11.06 -14.24
N SER A 17 -11.35 -12.28 -13.98
CA SER A 17 -11.58 -12.90 -12.67
C SER A 17 -10.96 -12.03 -11.57
N PHE A 18 -11.65 -11.91 -10.45
CA PHE A 18 -11.16 -11.18 -9.28
C PHE A 18 -9.76 -11.63 -8.84
N LYS A 19 -9.43 -12.93 -8.98
CA LYS A 19 -8.07 -13.44 -8.70
C LYS A 19 -7.02 -12.75 -9.57
N LYS A 20 -7.31 -12.49 -10.85
CA LYS A 20 -6.41 -11.77 -11.76
C LYS A 20 -6.24 -10.32 -11.33
N HIS A 21 -7.32 -9.65 -10.91
CA HIS A 21 -7.23 -8.29 -10.37
C HIS A 21 -6.34 -8.21 -9.11
N LEU A 22 -6.47 -9.18 -8.19
CA LEU A 22 -5.61 -9.25 -7.01
C LEU A 22 -4.13 -9.44 -7.37
N ILE A 23 -3.82 -10.36 -8.29
CA ILE A 23 -2.43 -10.60 -8.73
C ILE A 23 -1.84 -9.33 -9.36
N ILE A 24 -2.57 -8.70 -10.29
CA ILE A 24 -2.11 -7.47 -10.93
C ILE A 24 -1.92 -6.35 -9.91
N SER A 25 -2.84 -6.21 -8.97
CA SER A 25 -2.76 -5.24 -7.87
C SER A 25 -1.51 -5.42 -7.01
N ILE A 26 -1.18 -6.67 -6.64
CA ILE A 26 0.02 -7.00 -5.88
C ILE A 26 1.28 -6.64 -6.67
N VAL A 27 1.35 -7.04 -7.95
CA VAL A 27 2.51 -6.77 -8.81
C VAL A 27 2.75 -5.27 -8.96
N ILE A 28 1.69 -4.50 -9.25
CA ILE A 28 1.79 -3.05 -9.39
C ILE A 28 2.26 -2.40 -8.09
N ARG A 29 1.73 -2.83 -6.93
CA ARG A 29 2.14 -2.28 -5.63
C ARG A 29 3.60 -2.57 -5.31
N ILE A 30 4.06 -3.80 -5.51
CA ILE A 30 5.48 -4.15 -5.30
C ILE A 30 6.38 -3.30 -6.21
N PHE A 31 6.01 -3.17 -7.48
CA PHE A 31 6.74 -2.32 -8.43
C PHE A 31 6.79 -0.86 -7.97
N LEU A 32 5.66 -0.28 -7.55
CA LEU A 32 5.59 1.11 -7.10
C LEU A 32 6.35 1.35 -5.80
N VAL A 33 6.36 0.40 -4.86
CA VAL A 33 7.17 0.50 -3.65
C VAL A 33 8.66 0.57 -4.00
N TYR A 34 9.12 -0.30 -4.90
CA TYR A 34 10.52 -0.27 -5.36
C TYR A 34 10.84 1.01 -6.15
N TYR A 35 9.97 1.39 -7.09
CA TYR A 35 10.12 2.62 -7.85
C TYR A 35 10.18 3.85 -6.92
N GLY A 36 9.35 3.88 -5.87
CA GLY A 36 9.35 4.96 -4.89
C GLY A 36 10.68 5.08 -4.16
N GLU A 37 11.31 3.97 -3.75
CA GLU A 37 12.65 3.99 -3.14
C GLU A 37 13.72 4.53 -4.10
N VAL A 38 13.66 4.12 -5.37
CA VAL A 38 14.58 4.63 -6.40
C VAL A 38 14.36 6.12 -6.63
N GLN A 39 13.11 6.58 -6.75
CA GLN A 39 12.83 8.00 -6.94
C GLN A 39 13.24 8.83 -5.72
N ASP A 40 12.93 8.37 -4.50
CA ASP A 40 13.26 9.07 -3.25
C ASP A 40 14.77 9.22 -3.03
N SER A 41 15.58 8.33 -3.60
CA SER A 41 17.04 8.38 -3.53
C SER A 41 17.71 9.22 -4.61
N LEU A 42 17.00 9.49 -5.71
CA LEU A 42 17.55 10.19 -6.88
C LEU A 42 17.00 11.61 -7.08
N SER A 43 15.79 11.89 -6.59
CA SER A 43 15.09 13.15 -6.84
C SER A 43 14.96 13.98 -5.58
N GLU A 44 14.98 15.31 -5.74
CA GLU A 44 14.59 16.25 -4.68
C GLU A 44 13.09 16.13 -4.35
N ILE A 45 12.27 15.78 -5.35
CA ILE A 45 10.83 15.60 -5.16
C ILE A 45 10.57 14.15 -4.77
N GLN A 46 10.24 13.98 -3.50
CA GLN A 46 9.99 12.67 -2.91
C GLN A 46 8.68 12.08 -3.46
N TYR A 47 8.75 10.81 -3.83
CA TYR A 47 7.59 9.97 -4.13
C TYR A 47 6.85 9.62 -2.84
N THR A 48 7.59 9.31 -1.78
CA THR A 48 7.00 8.94 -0.49
C THR A 48 6.48 10.15 0.26
N ASP A 49 5.21 10.05 0.67
CA ASP A 49 4.53 11.06 1.48
C ASP A 49 5.30 11.39 2.77
N VAL A 50 5.27 12.66 3.17
CA VAL A 50 5.83 13.14 4.44
C VAL A 50 5.22 12.44 5.64
N ASP A 51 3.96 12.03 5.54
CA ASP A 51 3.26 11.32 6.60
C ASP A 51 3.92 9.98 6.93
N TYR A 52 4.49 9.29 5.94
CA TYR A 52 5.24 8.05 6.17
C TYR A 52 6.46 8.29 7.08
N ARG A 53 7.17 9.40 6.86
CA ARG A 53 8.31 9.82 7.68
C ARG A 53 7.85 10.27 9.07
N VAL A 54 6.76 11.03 9.18
CA VAL A 54 6.18 11.44 10.47
C VAL A 54 5.82 10.23 11.33
N VAL A 55 5.21 9.20 10.75
CA VAL A 55 4.88 7.97 11.49
C VAL A 55 6.15 7.23 11.93
N THR A 56 7.14 7.14 11.04
CA THR A 56 8.43 6.49 11.32
C THR A 56 9.24 7.25 12.41
N ASP A 57 9.19 8.59 12.42
CA ASP A 57 9.77 9.41 13.50
C ASP A 57 9.07 9.12 14.84
N GLY A 58 7.74 8.99 14.82
CA GLY A 58 6.98 8.57 16.00
C GLY A 58 7.40 7.19 16.51
N ALA A 59 7.66 6.25 15.60
CA ALA A 59 8.19 4.93 15.94
C ALA A 59 9.61 5.01 16.54
N SER A 60 10.43 5.96 16.10
CA SER A 60 11.76 6.20 16.67
C SER A 60 11.67 6.69 18.13
N HIS A 61 10.69 7.53 18.45
CA HIS A 61 10.44 7.88 19.85
C HIS A 61 10.03 6.66 20.68
N ILE A 62 9.17 5.78 20.15
CA ILE A 62 8.77 4.54 20.82
C ILE A 62 9.99 3.65 21.13
N LEU A 63 10.91 3.45 20.16
CA LEU A 63 12.14 2.69 20.39
C LEU A 63 12.99 3.28 21.52
N ASN A 64 12.99 4.61 21.65
CA ASN A 64 13.70 5.33 22.71
C ASN A 64 12.90 5.42 24.03
N LEU A 65 11.89 4.56 24.23
CA LEU A 65 11.01 4.55 25.42
C LEU A 65 10.30 5.89 25.66
N ASN A 66 10.05 6.64 24.58
CA ASN A 66 9.36 7.91 24.60
C ASN A 66 7.98 7.81 23.96
N SER A 67 7.12 8.78 24.26
CA SER A 67 5.83 8.91 23.57
C SER A 67 6.03 9.29 22.09
N PRO A 68 5.32 8.67 21.13
CA PRO A 68 5.37 9.06 19.71
C PRO A 68 4.92 10.51 19.49
N PHE A 69 4.09 11.04 20.39
CA PHE A 69 3.64 12.43 20.37
C PHE A 69 4.74 13.45 20.72
N LYS A 70 5.94 13.01 21.12
CA LYS A 70 7.10 13.91 21.23
C LYS A 70 7.55 14.45 19.86
N ARG A 71 7.16 13.80 18.76
CA ARG A 71 7.30 14.35 17.42
C ARG A 71 6.22 15.42 17.19
N HIS A 72 6.65 16.67 17.01
CA HIS A 72 5.75 17.84 16.93
C HIS A 72 4.57 17.74 15.94
N THR A 73 4.71 17.02 14.82
CA THR A 73 3.65 16.90 13.80
C THR A 73 3.01 15.52 13.78
N TYR A 74 3.20 14.71 14.83
CA TYR A 74 2.62 13.38 14.91
C TYR A 74 1.13 13.44 15.26
N ARG A 75 0.30 13.04 14.30
CA ARG A 75 -1.18 13.12 14.37
C ARG A 75 -1.90 11.77 14.27
N TYR A 76 -1.14 10.67 14.27
CA TYR A 76 -1.66 9.32 14.05
C TYR A 76 -1.90 8.61 15.38
N THR A 77 -2.59 7.47 15.34
CA THR A 77 -2.73 6.62 16.52
C THR A 77 -1.37 6.02 16.89
N PRO A 78 -1.01 5.93 18.18
CA PRO A 78 0.24 5.30 18.61
C PRO A 78 0.42 3.88 18.06
N LEU A 79 -0.69 3.15 17.89
CA LEU A 79 -0.71 1.83 17.27
C LEU A 79 -0.05 1.82 15.88
N LEU A 80 -0.25 2.87 15.09
CA LEU A 80 0.37 2.99 13.77
C LEU A 80 1.89 3.16 13.86
N ALA A 81 2.39 3.90 14.86
CA ALA A 81 3.84 3.98 15.10
C ALA A 81 4.41 2.65 15.59
N TYR A 82 3.70 1.93 16.46
CA TYR A 82 4.10 0.57 16.85
C TYR A 82 4.15 -0.38 15.65
N LEU A 83 3.17 -0.31 14.75
CA LEU A 83 3.08 -1.16 13.56
C LEU A 83 4.29 -0.99 12.63
N VAL A 84 4.81 0.23 12.52
CA VAL A 84 5.97 0.53 11.66
C VAL A 84 7.31 0.51 12.39
N LEU A 85 7.38 0.01 13.64
CA LEU A 85 8.67 -0.21 14.32
C LEU A 85 9.69 -1.00 13.47
N PRO A 86 9.29 -2.01 12.68
CA PRO A 86 10.25 -2.72 11.84
C PRO A 86 10.85 -1.85 10.71
N ASN A 87 10.31 -0.65 10.43
CA ASN A 87 10.97 0.32 9.54
C ASN A 87 12.39 0.65 10.01
N LEU A 88 12.56 0.72 11.33
CA LEU A 88 13.80 1.12 11.98
C LEU A 88 14.72 -0.06 12.26
N LEU A 89 14.15 -1.27 12.37
CA LEU A 89 14.88 -2.49 12.75
C LEU A 89 15.27 -3.37 11.55
N LEU A 90 14.46 -3.40 10.49
CA LEU A 90 14.64 -4.29 9.34
C LEU A 90 14.93 -3.52 8.06
N HIS A 91 13.99 -2.67 7.64
CA HIS A 91 14.12 -1.90 6.39
C HIS A 91 13.15 -0.72 6.38
N HIS A 92 13.62 0.45 5.96
CA HIS A 92 12.82 1.70 5.98
C HIS A 92 11.46 1.57 5.27
N SER A 93 11.37 0.76 4.21
CA SER A 93 10.15 0.52 3.42
C SER A 93 9.19 -0.53 3.98
N PHE A 94 9.47 -1.17 5.12
CA PHE A 94 8.65 -2.27 5.65
C PHE A 94 7.16 -1.87 5.77
N GLY A 95 6.89 -0.68 6.31
CA GLY A 95 5.55 -0.14 6.46
C GLY A 95 4.83 0.03 5.12
N LYS A 96 5.53 0.35 4.03
CA LYS A 96 4.94 0.46 2.69
C LYS A 96 4.33 -0.87 2.23
N PHE A 97 4.98 -2.00 2.55
CA PHE A 97 4.45 -3.33 2.25
C PHE A 97 3.27 -3.69 3.15
N VAL A 98 3.33 -3.36 4.44
CA VAL A 98 2.21 -3.57 5.37
C VAL A 98 0.98 -2.79 4.92
N PHE A 99 1.12 -1.51 4.60
CA PHE A 99 0.00 -0.68 4.12
C PHE A 99 -0.56 -1.21 2.80
N SER A 100 0.31 -1.59 1.87
CA SER A 100 -0.09 -2.22 0.60
C SER A 100 -0.86 -3.54 0.80
N LEU A 101 -0.51 -4.31 1.83
CA LEU A 101 -1.23 -5.53 2.18
C LEU A 101 -2.63 -5.23 2.73
N PHE A 102 -2.76 -4.22 3.59
CA PHE A 102 -4.06 -3.78 4.12
C PHE A 102 -4.99 -3.25 3.02
N ASP A 103 -4.48 -2.53 2.01
CA ASP A 103 -5.27 -2.12 0.85
C ASP A 103 -5.92 -3.32 0.14
N ILE A 104 -5.13 -4.37 -0.10
CA ILE A 104 -5.60 -5.58 -0.76
C ILE A 104 -6.63 -6.29 0.12
N PHE A 105 -6.35 -6.39 1.42
CA PHE A 105 -7.26 -6.97 2.39
C PHE A 105 -8.61 -6.25 2.42
N ILE A 106 -8.61 -4.90 2.45
CA ILE A 106 -9.81 -4.08 2.39
C ILE A 106 -10.56 -4.33 1.08
N GLY A 107 -9.86 -4.43 -0.06
CA GLY A 107 -10.47 -4.76 -1.35
C GLY A 107 -11.18 -6.13 -1.36
N VAL A 108 -10.57 -7.14 -0.70
CA VAL A 108 -11.20 -8.46 -0.51
C VAL A 108 -12.42 -8.36 0.41
N LEU A 109 -12.31 -7.62 1.52
CA LEU A 109 -13.38 -7.44 2.49
C LEU A 109 -14.59 -6.72 1.86
N ILE A 110 -14.37 -5.66 1.10
CA ILE A 110 -15.44 -4.93 0.38
C ILE A 110 -16.16 -5.88 -0.59
N LYS A 111 -15.40 -6.67 -1.37
CA LYS A 111 -16.01 -7.66 -2.26
C LYS A 111 -16.85 -8.67 -1.48
N TRP A 112 -16.33 -9.15 -0.35
CA TRP A 112 -17.04 -10.11 0.51
C TRP A 112 -18.35 -9.51 1.02
N ILE A 113 -18.34 -8.29 1.54
CA ILE A 113 -19.55 -7.61 2.05
C ILE A 113 -20.58 -7.37 0.94
N LEU A 114 -20.17 -7.00 -0.27
CA LEU A 114 -21.09 -6.66 -1.36
C LEU A 114 -21.65 -7.85 -2.16
N LEU A 115 -20.95 -8.98 -2.17
CA LEU A 115 -21.33 -10.18 -2.93
C LEU A 115 -21.73 -11.36 -2.03
N CYS A 116 -21.75 -11.14 -0.72
CA CYS A 116 -22.49 -11.97 0.22
C CYS A 116 -23.98 -11.64 0.20
#